data_AF-A0A1B8GUF6-F1
#
_entry.id   AF-A0A1B8GUF6-F1
#
_cell.length_a   1.000
_cell.length_b   1.000
_cell.length_c   1.000
_cell.angle_alpha   90.00
_cell.angle_beta   90.00
_cell.angle_gamma   90.00
#
_symmetry.space_group_name_H-M   'P 1'
#
loop_
_entity.id
_entity.type
_entity.pdbx_description
1 polymer ?
#
loop_
_entity_poly.entity_id
_entity_poly.type
_entity_poly.pdbx_seq_one_letter_code
_entity_poly.pdbx_strand_id
1 'polypeptide(L)'
;MMMHLVDESRHSYVMPNQDARFPFLAIEFKSQANKGTHYVATNQVAGAGAIALNGQLELMRRAYGVTAVDASALRFFSITIDQAYAQINVHWVEGILGQDEPCSFRVERIARHFMDSVEGLRAVACAVENILDYGIDTLLPSVCEALDAYETTMIAARDGI
;
A
#
# COMPACT_ATOMS: atom_id res chain seq x y z
N MET A 1 -22.77 11.98 -6.02
CA MET A 1 -23.21 11.72 -4.64
C MET A 1 -23.06 10.22 -4.38
N MET A 2 -21.87 9.78 -3.95
CA MET A 2 -21.60 8.39 -3.52
C MET A 2 -21.91 8.32 -2.02
N MET A 3 -23.20 8.22 -1.69
CA MET A 3 -23.64 7.97 -0.32
C MET A 3 -23.96 6.48 -0.23
N HIS A 4 -23.29 5.79 0.70
CA HIS A 4 -23.47 4.39 1.08
C HIS A 4 -22.62 3.35 0.35
N LEU A 5 -21.31 3.40 0.59
CA LEU A 5 -20.54 2.18 0.81
C LEU A 5 -20.50 1.96 2.33
N VAL A 6 -21.27 1.01 2.84
CA VAL A 6 -21.28 0.63 4.26
C VAL A 6 -21.09 -0.88 4.38
N ASP A 7 -20.38 -1.33 5.42
CA ASP A 7 -20.26 -2.76 5.73
C ASP A 7 -21.51 -3.32 6.43
N GLU A 8 -21.51 -4.63 6.70
CA GLU A 8 -22.61 -5.32 7.40
C GLU A 8 -22.83 -4.77 8.83
N SER A 9 -21.81 -4.14 9.42
CA SER A 9 -21.86 -3.47 10.72
C SER A 9 -22.23 -1.98 10.60
N ARG A 10 -22.61 -1.50 9.42
CA ARG A 10 -22.93 -0.09 9.08
C ARG A 10 -21.75 0.89 9.22
N HIS A 11 -20.51 0.42 9.26
CA HIS A 11 -19.37 1.31 9.16
C HIS A 11 -19.29 1.89 7.74
N SER A 12 -19.21 3.21 7.67
CA SER A 12 -19.09 3.94 6.41
C SER A 12 -17.68 3.79 5.86
N TYR A 13 -17.54 3.17 4.70
CA TYR A 13 -16.31 3.22 3.90
C TYR A 13 -16.08 4.60 3.26
N VAL A 14 -17.05 5.52 3.36
CA VAL A 14 -17.01 6.86 2.73
C VAL A 14 -16.09 7.84 3.48
N MET A 15 -15.62 7.47 4.67
CA MET A 15 -14.64 8.25 5.42
C MET A 15 -13.46 7.34 5.78
N PRO A 16 -12.50 7.10 4.86
CA PRO A 16 -11.17 6.76 5.32
C PRO A 16 -10.76 7.90 6.26
N ASN A 17 -10.62 7.63 7.56
CA ASN A 17 -9.75 8.49 8.34
C ASN A 17 -8.42 8.49 7.57
N GLN A 18 -7.69 9.61 7.52
CA GLN A 18 -6.45 9.67 6.75
C GLN A 18 -5.39 8.65 7.23
N ASP A 19 -5.71 7.94 8.30
CA ASP A 19 -4.98 6.88 8.98
C ASP A 19 -5.22 5.48 8.36
N ALA A 20 -6.41 5.20 7.79
CA ALA A 20 -6.72 3.91 7.15
C ALA A 20 -6.40 3.97 5.65
N ARG A 21 -5.25 3.42 5.27
CA ARG A 21 -4.87 3.28 3.86
C ARG A 21 -5.11 1.85 3.39
N PHE A 22 -5.57 1.71 2.16
CA PHE A 22 -5.60 0.41 1.51
C PHE A 22 -4.17 -0.14 1.50
N PRO A 23 -3.94 -1.37 1.98
CA PRO A 23 -2.61 -1.81 2.39
C PRO A 23 -1.62 -1.96 1.23
N PHE A 24 -2.10 -2.00 -0.03
CA PHE A 24 -1.28 -2.32 -1.18
C PHE A 24 -1.32 -1.29 -2.31
N LEU A 25 -2.22 -0.30 -2.27
CA LEU A 25 -2.43 0.63 -3.37
C LEU A 25 -2.89 2.02 -2.90
N ALA A 26 -2.22 3.07 -3.39
CA ALA A 26 -2.73 4.43 -3.37
C ALA A 26 -2.81 5.00 -4.80
N ILE A 27 -3.93 5.65 -5.12
CA ILE A 27 -4.08 6.38 -6.39
C ILE A 27 -4.29 7.85 -6.07
N GLU A 28 -3.42 8.71 -6.61
CA GLU A 28 -3.44 10.15 -6.41
C GLU A 28 -3.69 10.86 -7.73
N PHE A 29 -4.77 11.64 -7.80
CA PHE A 29 -5.12 12.45 -8.97
C PHE A 29 -4.70 13.91 -8.74
N LYS A 30 -3.92 14.47 -9.67
CA LYS A 30 -3.53 15.88 -9.65
C LYS A 30 -4.11 16.65 -10.82
N SER A 31 -4.72 17.77 -10.48
CA SER A 31 -5.10 18.79 -11.44
C SER A 31 -3.97 19.80 -11.61
N GLN A 32 -3.41 19.88 -12.82
CA GLN A 32 -2.44 20.90 -13.19
C GLN A 32 -3.04 22.32 -13.10
N ALA A 33 -4.38 22.45 -13.26
CA ALA A 33 -5.08 23.72 -13.09
C ALA A 33 -4.94 24.29 -11.66
N ASN A 34 -4.75 23.42 -10.66
CA ASN A 34 -4.52 23.80 -9.27
C ASN A 34 -3.04 23.70 -8.86
N LYS A 35 -2.12 23.78 -9.83
CA LYS A 35 -0.66 23.59 -9.63
C LYS A 35 -0.29 22.21 -9.06
N GLY A 36 -1.18 21.22 -9.15
CA GLY A 36 -0.88 19.85 -8.78
C GLY A 36 0.01 19.23 -9.84
N THR A 37 1.21 18.78 -9.44
CA THR A 37 2.18 18.15 -10.34
C THR A 37 2.43 16.71 -9.95
N HIS A 38 2.94 15.89 -10.89
CA HIS A 38 3.46 14.56 -10.57
C HIS A 38 4.56 14.59 -9.53
N TYR A 39 5.33 15.68 -9.42
CA TYR A 39 6.33 15.82 -8.35
C TYR A 39 5.65 15.83 -6.97
N VAL A 40 4.61 16.65 -6.80
CA VAL A 40 3.83 16.68 -5.54
C VAL A 40 3.14 15.35 -5.29
N ALA A 41 2.52 14.77 -6.32
CA ALA A 41 1.86 13.46 -6.22
C ALA A 41 2.83 12.36 -5.80
N THR A 42 4.00 12.30 -6.42
CA THR A 42 5.03 11.27 -6.16
C THR A 42 5.49 11.36 -4.70
N ASN A 43 5.73 12.56 -4.18
CA ASN A 43 6.10 12.73 -2.77
C ASN A 43 4.98 12.29 -1.80
N GLN A 44 3.72 12.59 -2.13
CA GLN A 44 2.59 12.19 -1.30
C GLN A 44 2.37 10.67 -1.29
N VAL A 45 2.49 10.02 -2.47
CA VAL A 45 2.38 8.56 -2.54
C VAL A 45 3.61 7.86 -1.98
N ALA A 46 4.81 8.45 -2.02
CA ALA A 46 5.98 7.94 -1.31
C ALA A 46 5.74 7.95 0.22
N GLY A 47 5.16 9.03 0.74
CA GLY A 47 4.71 9.07 2.14
C GLY A 47 3.64 8.01 2.44
N ALA A 48 2.69 7.79 1.52
CA ALA A 48 1.69 6.73 1.62
C ALA A 48 2.32 5.34 1.75
N GLY A 49 3.24 5.04 0.84
CA GLY A 49 3.93 3.76 0.79
C GLY A 49 4.80 3.54 2.02
N ALA A 50 5.52 4.56 2.48
CA ALA A 50 6.30 4.47 3.72
C ALA A 50 5.44 4.16 4.94
N ILE A 51 4.28 4.82 5.09
CA ILE A 51 3.35 4.54 6.20
C ILE A 51 2.82 3.10 6.11
N ALA A 52 2.36 2.68 4.92
CA ALA A 52 1.80 1.34 4.72
C ALA A 52 2.84 0.24 4.97
N LEU A 53 4.03 0.37 4.37
CA LEU A 53 5.13 -0.59 4.53
C LEU A 53 5.63 -0.62 5.98
N ASN A 54 5.72 0.52 6.66
CA ASN A 54 6.10 0.56 8.08
C ASN A 54 5.07 -0.12 8.98
N GLY A 55 3.78 0.05 8.69
CA GLY A 55 2.70 -0.68 9.38
C GLY A 55 2.82 -2.19 9.19
N GLN A 56 3.11 -2.65 7.97
CA GLN A 56 3.34 -4.07 7.68
C GLN A 56 4.59 -4.61 8.38
N LEU A 57 5.71 -3.88 8.37
CA LEU A 57 6.92 -4.26 9.10
C LEU A 57 6.67 -4.43 10.59
N GLU A 58 5.95 -3.48 11.20
CA GLU A 58 5.65 -3.52 12.63
C GLU A 58 4.70 -4.68 12.97
N LEU A 59 3.71 -4.96 12.11
CA LEU A 59 2.86 -6.14 12.25
C LEU A 59 3.69 -7.43 12.22
N MET A 60 4.56 -7.59 11.21
CA MET A 60 5.43 -8.75 11.06
C MET A 60 6.35 -8.93 12.27
N ARG A 61 6.94 -7.83 12.76
CA ARG A 61 7.78 -7.83 13.97
C ARG A 61 7.03 -8.29 15.21
N ARG A 62 5.77 -7.87 15.37
CA ARG A 62 4.93 -8.26 16.52
C ARG A 62 4.42 -9.69 16.43
N ALA A 63 4.13 -10.15 15.21
CA ALA A 63 3.61 -11.47 14.94
C ALA A 63 4.68 -12.57 15.09
N TYR A 64 5.88 -12.33 14.57
CA TYR A 64 6.93 -13.35 14.44
C TYR A 64 8.20 -13.05 15.26
N GLY A 65 8.23 -11.93 15.99
CA GLY A 65 9.39 -11.50 16.77
C GLY A 65 10.55 -11.01 15.89
N VAL A 66 11.78 -11.07 16.43
CA VAL A 66 13.02 -10.66 15.75
C VAL A 66 13.56 -11.77 14.84
N THR A 67 12.70 -12.64 14.31
CA THR A 67 13.11 -13.55 13.26
C THR A 67 13.29 -12.75 11.97
N ALA A 68 14.34 -13.03 11.21
CA ALA A 68 14.68 -12.30 9.99
C ALA A 68 13.57 -12.49 8.95
N VAL A 69 12.56 -11.61 8.97
CA VAL A 69 11.58 -11.50 7.91
C VAL A 69 12.22 -10.72 6.78
N ASP A 70 12.19 -11.30 5.58
CA ASP A 70 12.67 -10.62 4.37
C ASP A 70 11.73 -9.45 4.06
N ALA A 71 12.17 -8.24 4.42
CA ALA A 71 11.43 -7.01 4.19
C ALA A 71 11.22 -6.71 2.69
N SER A 72 12.00 -7.34 1.81
CA SER A 72 11.88 -7.16 0.36
C SER A 72 10.64 -7.83 -0.24
N ALA A 73 10.01 -8.74 0.50
CA ALA A 73 8.73 -9.34 0.13
C ALA A 73 7.56 -8.35 0.26
N LEU A 74 7.69 -7.32 1.11
CA LEU A 74 6.66 -6.31 1.31
C LEU A 74 6.63 -5.35 0.12
N ARG A 75 5.46 -5.26 -0.51
CA ARG A 75 5.23 -4.38 -1.65
C ARG A 75 4.03 -3.48 -1.40
N PHE A 76 4.19 -2.23 -1.82
CA PHE A 76 3.11 -1.29 -1.94
C PHE A 76 3.17 -0.65 -3.31
N PHE A 77 2.02 -0.38 -3.92
CA PHE A 77 1.93 0.26 -5.22
C PHE A 77 1.30 1.63 -5.09
N SER A 78 1.71 2.52 -6.00
CA SER A 78 1.00 3.78 -6.14
C SER A 78 0.87 4.18 -7.59
N ILE A 79 -0.22 4.86 -7.89
CA ILE A 79 -0.45 5.45 -9.20
C ILE A 79 -0.67 6.94 -9.00
N THR A 80 0.12 7.75 -9.71
CA THR A 80 -0.11 9.19 -9.78
C THR A 80 -0.67 9.51 -11.15
N ILE A 81 -1.74 10.27 -11.23
CA ILE A 81 -2.45 10.56 -12.47
C ILE A 81 -2.60 12.07 -12.60
N ASP A 82 -2.22 12.62 -13.75
CA ASP A 82 -2.62 13.96 -14.16
C ASP A 82 -3.34 13.93 -15.52
N GLN A 83 -3.55 15.10 -16.10
CA GLN A 83 -4.25 15.26 -17.38
C GLN A 83 -3.49 14.67 -18.58
N ALA A 84 -2.19 14.42 -18.47
CA ALA A 84 -1.34 13.95 -19.56
C ALA A 84 -1.02 12.46 -19.43
N TYR A 85 -0.66 11.99 -18.23
CA TYR A 85 -0.28 10.59 -18.04
C TYR A 85 -0.58 10.06 -16.63
N ALA A 86 -0.65 8.73 -16.56
CA ALA A 86 -0.55 7.98 -15.32
C ALA A 86 0.87 7.44 -15.15
N GLN A 87 1.40 7.54 -13.93
CA GLN A 87 2.67 6.96 -13.54
C GLN A 87 2.46 5.96 -12.42
N ILE A 88 2.89 4.72 -12.66
CA ILE A 88 2.80 3.60 -11.74
C ILE A 88 4.16 3.44 -11.06
N ASN A 89 4.13 3.33 -9.73
CA ASN A 89 5.33 3.16 -8.91
C ASN A 89 5.15 1.97 -7.98
N VAL A 90 6.25 1.25 -7.74
CA VAL A 90 6.37 0.22 -6.71
C VAL A 90 7.21 0.76 -5.56
N HIS A 91 6.83 0.35 -4.35
CA HIS A 91 7.45 0.72 -3.10
C HIS A 91 7.83 -0.57 -2.37
N TRP A 92 9.01 -0.59 -1.78
CA TRP A 92 9.49 -1.72 -1.00
C TRP A 92 10.44 -1.23 0.09
N VAL A 93 10.81 -2.14 0.97
CA VAL A 93 11.78 -1.89 2.02
C VAL A 93 13.04 -2.70 1.74
N GLU A 94 14.19 -2.05 1.82
CA GLU A 94 15.49 -2.71 1.86
C GLU A 94 15.99 -2.78 3.30
N GLY A 95 16.44 -3.96 3.71
CA GLY A 95 16.95 -4.25 5.05
C GLY A 95 16.45 -5.59 5.56
N ILE A 96 17.01 -6.03 6.68
CA ILE A 96 16.58 -7.25 7.38
C ILE A 96 15.99 -6.82 8.71
N LEU A 97 14.74 -7.22 8.97
CA LEU A 97 14.11 -7.00 10.27
C LEU A 97 14.93 -7.68 11.37
N GLY A 98 15.38 -6.89 12.36
CA GLY A 98 16.14 -7.39 13.51
C GLY A 98 17.65 -7.12 13.49
N GLN A 99 18.17 -6.45 12.47
CA GLN A 99 19.52 -5.88 12.51
C GLN A 99 19.47 -4.41 12.97
N ASP A 100 20.55 -3.93 13.58
CA ASP A 100 20.70 -2.54 14.08
C ASP A 100 20.72 -1.48 12.97
N GLU A 101 20.70 -1.89 11.70
CA GLU A 101 20.71 -0.97 10.56
C GLU A 101 19.28 -0.53 10.18
N PRO A 102 19.02 0.77 10.02
CA PRO A 102 17.69 1.28 9.71
C PRO A 102 17.21 0.80 8.33
N CYS A 103 15.96 0.33 8.28
CA CYS A 103 15.28 -0.02 7.03
C CYS A 103 15.19 1.18 6.09
N SER A 104 15.53 0.98 4.82
CA SER A 104 15.45 2.01 3.77
C SER A 104 14.20 1.83 2.92
N PHE A 105 13.34 2.84 2.89
CA PHE A 105 12.14 2.85 2.04
C PHE A 105 12.50 3.28 0.62
N ARG A 106 12.14 2.44 -0.35
CA ARG A 106 12.43 2.65 -1.76
C ARG A 106 11.16 2.89 -2.55
N VAL A 107 11.30 3.70 -3.60
CA VAL A 107 10.27 3.98 -4.60
C VAL A 107 10.92 3.93 -5.96
N GLU A 108 10.26 3.22 -6.87
CA GLU A 108 10.65 3.22 -8.28
C GLU A 108 9.42 3.31 -9.18
N ARG A 109 9.54 4.13 -10.23
CA ARG A 109 8.57 4.17 -11.31
C ARG A 109 8.79 2.97 -12.22
N ILE A 110 7.79 2.11 -12.31
CA ILE A 110 7.81 0.91 -13.16
C ILE A 110 7.14 1.11 -14.51
N ALA A 111 6.18 2.05 -14.61
CA ALA A 111 5.48 2.32 -15.86
C ALA A 111 4.94 3.73 -15.96
N ARG A 112 4.72 4.18 -17.20
CA ARG A 112 4.05 5.43 -17.55
C ARG A 112 3.15 5.20 -18.75
N HIS A 113 1.90 5.65 -18.66
CA HIS A 113 0.91 5.55 -19.74
C HIS A 113 0.30 6.92 -20.00
N PHE A 114 0.36 7.39 -21.25
CA PHE A 114 -0.32 8.63 -21.65
C PHE A 114 -1.83 8.42 -21.68
N MET A 115 -2.59 9.45 -21.31
CA MET A 115 -4.05 9.41 -21.14
C MET A 115 -4.79 9.99 -22.36
N ASP A 116 -4.09 10.17 -23.48
CA ASP A 116 -4.59 10.78 -24.73
C ASP A 116 -5.20 9.76 -25.70
N SER A 117 -5.20 8.47 -25.34
CA SER A 117 -5.68 7.37 -26.17
C SER A 117 -6.48 6.35 -25.36
N VAL A 118 -7.35 5.61 -26.05
CA VAL A 118 -8.13 4.52 -25.45
C VAL A 118 -7.19 3.40 -24.98
N GLU A 119 -6.12 3.16 -25.71
CA GLU A 119 -5.08 2.17 -25.39
C GLU A 119 -4.37 2.54 -24.10
N GLY A 120 -4.00 3.82 -23.93
CA GLY A 120 -3.39 4.32 -22.70
C GLY A 120 -4.31 4.18 -21.50
N LEU A 121 -5.59 4.56 -21.63
CA LEU A 121 -6.59 4.38 -20.58
C LEU A 121 -6.79 2.91 -20.21
N ARG A 122 -6.87 2.01 -21.20
CA ARG A 122 -6.96 0.57 -20.97
C ARG A 122 -5.73 0.03 -20.27
N ALA A 123 -4.53 0.48 -20.64
CA ALA A 123 -3.30 0.05 -19.98
C ALA A 123 -3.28 0.43 -18.50
N VAL A 124 -3.78 1.63 -18.14
CA VAL A 124 -3.93 2.04 -16.74
C VAL A 124 -4.96 1.18 -16.00
N ALA A 125 -6.12 0.92 -16.62
CA ALA A 125 -7.15 0.07 -16.02
C ALA A 125 -6.61 -1.34 -15.76
N CYS A 126 -5.96 -1.95 -16.75
CA CYS A 126 -5.31 -3.26 -16.60
C CYS A 126 -4.21 -3.25 -15.53
N ALA A 127 -3.43 -2.18 -15.42
CA ALA A 127 -2.43 -2.07 -14.37
C ALA A 127 -3.06 -2.02 -12.97
N VAL A 128 -4.17 -1.29 -12.81
CA VAL A 128 -4.93 -1.25 -11.54
C VAL A 128 -5.46 -2.65 -11.19
N GLU A 129 -6.10 -3.32 -12.14
CA GLU A 129 -6.63 -4.68 -11.97
C GLU A 129 -5.52 -5.65 -11.55
N ASN A 130 -4.42 -5.70 -12.30
CA ASN A 130 -3.29 -6.58 -11.98
C ASN A 130 -2.68 -6.31 -10.60
N ILE A 131 -2.63 -5.05 -10.16
CA ILE A 131 -2.14 -4.69 -8.83
C ILE A 131 -3.12 -5.17 -7.74
N LEU A 132 -4.42 -5.01 -7.97
CA LEU A 132 -5.44 -5.47 -7.04
C LEU A 132 -5.45 -7.00 -6.92
N ASP A 133 -5.40 -7.70 -8.06
CA ASP A 133 -5.32 -9.17 -8.11
C ASP A 133 -4.06 -9.66 -7.38
N TYR A 134 -2.89 -9.09 -7.68
CA TYR A 134 -1.65 -9.41 -6.97
C TYR A 134 -1.75 -9.09 -5.46
N GLY A 135 -2.40 -7.98 -5.11
CA GLY A 135 -2.65 -7.59 -3.73
C GLY A 135 -3.50 -8.61 -2.98
N ILE A 136 -4.59 -9.09 -3.60
CA ILE A 136 -5.53 -10.05 -3.01
C ILE A 136 -4.92 -11.45 -2.95
N ASP A 137 -4.29 -11.90 -4.03
CA ASP A 137 -3.85 -13.28 -4.17
C ASP A 137 -2.50 -13.55 -3.52
N THR A 138 -1.64 -12.52 -3.42
CA THR A 138 -0.26 -12.68 -2.93
C THR A 138 0.01 -11.90 -1.64
N LEU A 139 -0.36 -10.62 -1.57
CA LEU A 139 0.03 -9.79 -0.42
C LEU A 139 -0.90 -9.93 0.78
N LEU A 140 -2.21 -10.02 0.54
CA LEU A 140 -3.23 -10.12 1.58
C LEU A 140 -3.10 -11.38 2.44
N PRO A 141 -2.84 -12.59 1.89
CA PRO A 141 -2.69 -13.79 2.70
C PRO A 141 -1.58 -13.64 3.75
N SER A 142 -0.42 -13.09 3.39
CA SER A 142 0.68 -12.87 4.33
C SER A 142 0.34 -11.88 5.45
N VAL A 143 -0.49 -10.86 5.16
CA VAL A 143 -0.97 -9.93 6.19
C VAL A 143 -1.96 -10.62 7.13
N CYS A 144 -2.88 -11.41 6.59
CA CYS A 144 -3.83 -12.20 7.39
C CYS A 144 -3.09 -13.21 8.30
N GLU A 145 -2.14 -13.96 7.76
CA GLU A 145 -1.31 -14.90 8.53
C GLU A 145 -0.57 -14.19 9.68
N ALA A 146 -0.03 -12.99 9.42
CA ALA A 146 0.65 -12.20 10.45
C ALA A 146 -0.33 -11.69 11.53
N LEU A 147 -1.55 -11.31 11.16
CA LEU A 147 -2.59 -10.92 12.12
C LEU A 147 -2.99 -12.11 13.01
N ASP A 148 -3.22 -13.28 12.43
CA ASP A 148 -3.58 -14.51 13.17
C ASP A 148 -2.46 -14.94 14.13
N ALA A 149 -1.20 -14.86 13.69
CA ALA A 149 -0.04 -15.14 14.53
C ALA A 149 0.10 -14.12 15.67
N TYR A 150 -0.14 -12.84 15.40
CA TYR A 150 -0.13 -11.80 16.43
C TYR A 150 -1.25 -11.99 17.45
N GLU A 151 -2.48 -12.30 17.02
CA GLU A 151 -3.60 -12.61 17.90
C GLU A 151 -3.27 -13.79 18.83
N THR A 152 -2.73 -14.87 18.27
CA THR A 152 -2.31 -16.06 19.03
C THR A 152 -1.27 -15.69 20.10
N THR A 153 -0.27 -14.88 19.74
CA THR A 153 0.77 -14.41 20.66
C THR A 153 0.18 -13.56 21.78
N MET A 154 -0.77 -12.68 21.46
CA MET A 154 -1.44 -11.82 22.45
C MET A 154 -2.34 -12.62 23.41
N ILE A 155 -3.03 -13.66 22.91
CA ILE A 155 -3.85 -14.56 23.73
C ILE A 155 -2.94 -15.34 24.69
N ALA A 156 -1.84 -15.93 24.21
CA ALA A 156 -0.90 -16.67 25.05
C ALA A 156 -0.31 -15.78 26.17
N ALA A 157 0.12 -14.55 25.83
CA ALA A 157 0.64 -13.59 26.80
C ALA A 157 -0.40 -13.17 27.85
N ARG A 158 -1.68 -13.04 27.47
CA ARG A 158 -2.79 -12.75 28.39
C ARG A 158 -3.05 -13.91 29.34
N ASP A 159 -3.01 -15.13 28.82
CA ASP A 159 -3.36 -16.35 29.54
C ASP A 159 -2.18 -16.89 30.37
N GLY A 160 -1.01 -16.23 30.32
CA GLY A 160 0.17 -16.51 31.14
C GLY A 160 0.92 -17.78 30.72
N ILE A 161 0.78 -18.19 29.45
CA ILE A 161 1.43 -19.36 28.84
C ILE A 161 2.71 -18.93 28.13
#